data_AF-A0A428PW80-F1
#
_entry.id   AF-A0A428PW80-F1
#
_cell.length_a   1.000
_cell.length_b   1.000
_cell.length_c   1.000
_cell.angle_alpha   90.00
_cell.angle_beta   90.00
_cell.angle_gamma   90.00
#
_symmetry.space_group_name_H-M   'P 1'
#
loop_
_entity.id
_entity.type
_entity.pdbx_description
1 polymer ?
#
loop_
_entity_poly.entity_id
_entity_poly.type
_entity_poly.pdbx_seq_one_letter_code
_entity_poly.pdbx_strand_id
1 'polypeptide(L)'
;MARVQKSRKTSSTTGHHVKRAKKPVVVPKLAPPKPARTDMILAMNDPYMQQIINGTKTYEFRKYNMAGVKRIWFYRTAPHSAITHICPVDEAVTRNPGDEPLPEDGLGNREYNEKHADYEGYDYAYRIKEVYEISVEGNKGITWAMMRDEHGMKIAPRGRVTVPDSMRAQYPISNQRKVL
;
A
#
# COMPACT_ATOMS: atom_id res chain seq x y z
N MET A 1 -72.96 37.85 18.90
CA MET A 1 -72.52 38.66 20.06
C MET A 1 -72.45 37.77 21.30
N ALA A 2 -71.63 38.17 22.28
CA ALA A 2 -71.36 37.55 23.60
C ALA A 2 -70.21 36.52 23.69
N ARG A 3 -69.20 36.95 24.46
CA ARG A 3 -67.93 36.33 24.86
C ARG A 3 -68.10 35.81 26.28
N VAL A 4 -67.67 34.60 26.61
CA VAL A 4 -67.40 34.20 28.00
C VAL A 4 -66.15 33.33 28.07
N GLN A 5 -65.19 33.82 28.85
CA GLN A 5 -63.94 33.17 29.23
C GLN A 5 -64.21 32.00 30.18
N LYS A 6 -63.40 30.94 30.12
CA LYS A 6 -63.24 30.01 31.25
C LYS A 6 -61.77 29.78 31.58
N SER A 7 -61.49 30.08 32.83
CA SER A 7 -60.22 30.03 33.53
C SER A 7 -59.68 28.59 33.65
N ARG A 8 -58.35 28.46 33.53
CA ARG A 8 -57.57 27.24 33.71
C ARG A 8 -57.28 27.02 35.20
N LYS A 9 -57.61 25.85 35.73
CA LYS A 9 -57.08 25.33 37.00
C LYS A 9 -55.84 24.48 36.71
N THR A 10 -54.74 24.83 37.36
CA THR A 10 -53.47 24.12 37.37
C THR A 10 -53.52 22.94 38.34
N SER A 11 -53.05 21.77 37.92
CA SER A 11 -52.79 20.62 38.79
C SER A 11 -51.31 20.28 38.75
N SER A 12 -50.77 20.12 39.95
CA SER A 12 -49.39 19.82 40.33
C SER A 12 -48.87 18.46 39.84
N THR A 13 -47.59 18.41 39.47
CA THR A 13 -46.82 17.16 39.55
C THR A 13 -45.40 17.42 40.02
N THR A 14 -45.07 16.84 41.17
CA THR A 14 -43.78 16.84 41.84
C THR A 14 -42.71 16.13 41.01
N GLY A 15 -41.67 16.84 40.58
CA GLY A 15 -40.50 16.25 39.92
C GLY A 15 -39.41 15.87 40.94
N HIS A 16 -39.12 14.57 41.09
CA HIS A 16 -37.92 14.10 41.76
C HIS A 16 -36.70 14.27 40.85
N HIS A 17 -35.72 15.05 41.28
CA HIS A 17 -34.49 15.30 40.53
C HIS A 17 -33.39 14.33 41.00
N VAL A 18 -33.16 13.25 40.24
CA VAL A 18 -32.01 12.35 40.46
C VAL A 18 -30.79 12.95 39.75
N LYS A 19 -29.81 13.42 40.51
CA LYS A 19 -28.52 13.90 39.97
C LYS A 19 -27.74 12.71 39.40
N ARG A 20 -27.54 12.69 38.07
CA ARG A 20 -26.63 11.74 37.40
C ARG A 20 -25.17 12.07 37.76
N ALA A 21 -24.46 11.09 38.32
CA ALA A 21 -23.01 11.16 38.49
C ALA A 21 -22.30 11.11 37.12
N LYS A 22 -21.30 11.96 36.92
CA LYS A 22 -20.46 11.98 35.71
C LYS A 22 -19.54 10.76 35.73
N LYS A 23 -19.56 9.97 34.65
CA LYS A 23 -18.65 8.82 34.47
C LYS A 23 -17.20 9.31 34.28
N PRO A 24 -16.18 8.56 34.74
CA PRO A 24 -14.79 8.92 34.52
C PRO A 24 -14.45 8.89 33.03
N VAL A 25 -13.72 9.89 32.57
CA VAL A 25 -13.15 9.94 31.21
C VAL A 25 -12.01 8.93 31.17
N VAL A 26 -12.22 7.80 30.48
CA VAL A 26 -11.15 6.85 30.19
C VAL A 26 -10.32 7.45 29.06
N VAL A 27 -9.09 7.87 29.36
CA VAL A 27 -8.09 8.26 28.36
C VAL A 27 -7.78 7.04 27.48
N PRO A 28 -7.94 7.11 26.15
CA PRO A 28 -7.64 5.98 25.28
C PRO A 28 -6.15 5.67 25.34
N LYS A 29 -5.81 4.41 25.67
CA LYS A 29 -4.47 3.88 25.48
C LYS A 29 -4.16 3.91 23.98
N LEU A 30 -3.16 4.71 23.57
CA LEU A 30 -2.68 4.76 22.18
C LEU A 30 -2.39 3.32 21.73
N ALA A 31 -3.09 2.88 20.69
CA ALA A 31 -2.78 1.62 20.03
C ALA A 31 -1.32 1.66 19.56
N PRO A 32 -0.59 0.53 19.64
CA PRO A 32 0.76 0.47 19.06
C PRO A 32 0.69 0.93 17.60
N PRO A 33 1.71 1.67 17.12
CA PRO A 33 1.72 2.14 15.74
C PRO A 33 1.55 0.94 14.81
N LYS A 34 0.66 1.11 13.81
CA LYS A 34 0.47 0.07 12.79
C LYS A 34 1.83 -0.27 12.19
N PRO A 35 2.17 -1.55 11.98
CA PRO A 35 3.43 -1.94 11.37
C PRO A 35 3.63 -1.16 10.07
N ALA A 36 4.80 -0.54 9.93
CA ALA A 36 5.13 0.24 8.74
C ALA A 36 5.06 -0.68 7.51
N ARG A 37 4.25 -0.32 6.52
CA ARG A 37 4.05 -1.10 5.29
C ARG A 37 5.20 -0.84 4.31
N THR A 38 6.42 -1.10 4.75
CA THR A 38 7.65 -0.79 4.02
C THR A 38 7.91 -1.73 2.83
N ASP A 39 7.22 -2.87 2.79
CA ASP A 39 7.45 -3.93 1.82
C ASP A 39 6.14 -4.34 1.16
N MET A 40 6.10 -4.18 -0.15
CA MET A 40 4.88 -4.36 -0.94
C MET A 40 5.09 -5.41 -2.03
N ILE A 41 4.22 -6.40 -2.11
CA ILE A 41 4.15 -7.33 -3.23
C ILE A 41 3.30 -6.71 -4.32
N LEU A 42 3.82 -6.70 -5.54
CA LEU A 42 3.11 -6.26 -6.74
C LEU A 42 3.18 -7.35 -7.81
N ALA A 43 2.03 -7.64 -8.43
CA ALA A 43 1.98 -8.53 -9.59
C ALA A 43 2.56 -7.84 -10.82
N MET A 44 3.37 -8.57 -11.58
CA MET A 44 4.04 -8.11 -12.79
C MET A 44 4.06 -9.25 -13.82
N ASN A 45 3.79 -8.96 -15.09
CA ASN A 45 3.98 -9.96 -16.14
C ASN A 45 5.47 -10.03 -16.54
N ASP A 46 5.82 -11.06 -17.32
CA ASP A 46 7.22 -11.28 -17.64
C ASP A 46 7.87 -10.17 -18.48
N PRO A 47 7.26 -9.69 -19.59
CA PRO A 47 7.85 -8.62 -20.38
C PRO A 47 8.18 -7.34 -19.58
N TYR A 48 7.29 -6.90 -18.68
CA TYR A 48 7.57 -5.71 -17.86
C TYR A 48 8.63 -5.98 -16.79
N MET A 49 8.69 -7.19 -16.24
CA MET A 49 9.76 -7.55 -15.31
C MET A 49 11.13 -7.52 -16.00
N GLN A 50 11.23 -7.99 -17.24
CA GLN A 50 12.49 -7.92 -18.01
C GLN A 50 12.96 -6.48 -18.23
N GLN A 51 12.04 -5.52 -18.41
CA GLN A 51 12.41 -4.10 -18.52
C GLN A 51 13.05 -3.56 -17.22
N ILE A 52 12.57 -4.03 -16.06
CA ILE A 52 13.17 -3.67 -14.77
C ILE A 52 14.54 -4.32 -14.61
N ILE A 53 14.66 -5.61 -14.92
CA ILE A 53 15.93 -6.37 -14.81
C ILE A 53 17.00 -5.75 -15.70
N ASN A 54 16.64 -5.38 -16.93
CA ASN A 54 17.56 -4.77 -17.90
C ASN A 54 17.83 -3.28 -17.63
N GLY A 55 17.21 -2.71 -16.59
CA GLY A 55 17.34 -1.29 -16.25
C GLY A 55 16.68 -0.32 -17.22
N THR A 56 15.91 -0.81 -18.21
CA THR A 56 15.22 0.07 -19.17
C THR A 56 13.97 0.71 -18.57
N LYS A 57 13.31 0.05 -17.62
CA LYS A 57 12.25 0.63 -16.79
C LYS A 57 12.84 1.05 -15.45
N THR A 58 13.00 2.36 -15.25
CA THR A 58 13.64 2.92 -14.05
C THR A 58 12.66 3.34 -12.95
N TYR A 59 11.37 3.45 -13.28
CA TYR A 59 10.29 3.75 -12.33
C TYR A 59 9.16 2.74 -12.40
N GLU A 60 8.57 2.42 -11.24
CA GLU A 60 7.28 1.74 -11.16
C GLU A 60 6.17 2.79 -10.98
N PHE A 61 5.16 2.76 -11.85
CA PHE A 61 4.07 3.74 -11.84
C PHE A 61 2.81 3.16 -11.20
N ARG A 62 2.13 3.91 -10.33
CA ARG A 62 0.89 3.48 -9.68
C ARG A 62 -0.16 4.56 -9.63
N LYS A 63 -1.42 4.11 -9.63
CA LYS A 63 -2.59 4.96 -9.39
C LYS A 63 -2.85 5.28 -7.92
N TYR A 64 -2.00 4.77 -7.03
CA TYR A 64 -2.17 4.92 -5.59
C TYR A 64 -0.83 5.10 -4.89
N ASN A 65 -0.87 5.85 -3.80
CA ASN A 65 0.28 6.04 -2.92
C ASN A 65 0.52 4.78 -2.07
N MET A 66 1.78 4.36 -1.99
CA MET A 66 2.34 3.36 -1.08
C MET A 66 3.25 4.07 -0.07
N ALA A 67 2.69 5.01 0.69
CA ALA A 67 3.44 5.86 1.61
C ALA A 67 4.31 5.04 2.57
N GLY A 68 5.59 5.39 2.67
CA GLY A 68 6.58 4.69 3.49
C GLY A 68 7.09 3.37 2.91
N VAL A 69 6.76 3.03 1.65
CA VAL A 69 7.36 1.89 0.97
C VAL A 69 8.87 2.10 0.83
N LYS A 70 9.62 1.04 1.08
CA LYS A 70 11.08 0.98 0.92
C LYS A 70 11.48 -0.07 -0.11
N ARG A 71 10.67 -1.11 -0.28
CA ARG A 71 10.94 -2.24 -1.16
C ARG A 71 9.66 -2.75 -1.83
N ILE A 72 9.79 -3.09 -3.10
CA ILE A 72 8.75 -3.77 -3.87
C ILE A 72 9.23 -5.20 -4.16
N TRP A 73 8.39 -6.18 -3.88
CA TRP A 73 8.61 -7.60 -4.17
C TRP A 73 7.76 -7.95 -5.39
N PHE A 74 8.39 -8.25 -6.53
CA PHE A 74 7.67 -8.50 -7.77
C PHE A 74 7.27 -9.97 -7.91
N TYR A 75 5.97 -10.20 -7.86
CA TYR A 75 5.33 -11.47 -8.20
C TYR A 75 5.20 -11.56 -9.73
N ARG A 76 6.05 -12.36 -10.36
CA ARG A 76 5.89 -12.71 -11.78
C ARG A 76 4.67 -13.60 -11.91
N THR A 77 3.70 -13.16 -12.70
CA THR A 77 2.51 -13.96 -13.03
C THR A 77 2.89 -15.20 -13.85
N ALA A 78 1.90 -15.96 -14.31
CA ALA A 78 2.15 -17.12 -15.17
C ALA A 78 3.12 -16.76 -16.33
N PRO A 79 4.08 -17.65 -16.66
CA PRO A 79 4.20 -19.04 -16.19
C PRO A 79 4.94 -19.22 -14.83
N HIS A 80 5.57 -18.17 -14.29
CA HIS A 80 6.43 -18.28 -13.12
C HIS A 80 5.64 -18.51 -11.83
N SER A 81 4.56 -17.74 -11.63
CA SER A 81 3.70 -17.79 -10.44
C SER A 81 4.51 -17.73 -9.12
N ALA A 82 5.47 -16.81 -9.07
CA ALA A 82 6.43 -16.70 -7.99
C ALA A 82 6.89 -15.26 -7.77
N ILE A 83 7.26 -14.92 -6.54
CA ILE A 83 8.07 -13.71 -6.30
C ILE A 83 9.49 -14.03 -6.70
N THR A 84 10.03 -13.23 -7.62
CA THR A 84 11.35 -13.48 -8.20
C THR A 84 12.33 -12.36 -7.92
N HIS A 85 11.85 -11.16 -7.62
CA HIS A 85 12.70 -10.00 -7.41
C HIS A 85 12.27 -9.15 -6.23
N ILE A 86 13.25 -8.55 -5.55
CA ILE A 86 13.09 -7.50 -4.54
C ILE A 86 13.80 -6.26 -5.04
N CYS A 87 13.09 -5.15 -5.12
CA CYS A 87 13.60 -3.87 -5.59
C CYS A 87 13.46 -2.81 -4.49
N PRO A 88 14.57 -2.34 -3.89
CA PRO A 88 14.57 -1.10 -3.14
C PRO A 88 14.07 0.07 -3.98
N VAL A 89 13.24 0.91 -3.39
CA VAL A 89 12.67 2.09 -4.06
C VAL A 89 12.81 3.35 -3.23
N ASP A 90 12.69 4.49 -3.90
CA ASP A 90 12.51 5.79 -3.25
C ASP A 90 11.03 6.04 -2.92
N GLU A 91 10.78 7.11 -2.16
CA GLU A 91 9.42 7.63 -2.01
C GLU A 91 8.85 8.04 -3.38
N ALA A 92 7.53 8.09 -3.47
CA ALA A 92 6.87 8.41 -4.73
C ALA A 92 7.17 9.85 -5.15
N VAL A 93 7.62 10.03 -6.39
CA VAL A 93 7.55 11.31 -7.09
C VAL A 93 6.14 11.45 -7.66
N THR A 94 5.52 12.60 -7.45
CA THR A 94 4.19 12.93 -7.96
C THR A 94 4.28 13.80 -9.21
N ARG A 95 3.14 14.08 -9.85
CA ARG A 95 3.02 14.96 -11.02
C ARG A 95 2.16 16.19 -10.74
N ASN A 96 2.15 16.63 -9.49
CA ASN A 96 1.45 17.83 -9.06
C ASN A 96 2.13 19.07 -9.65
N PRO A 97 1.40 20.18 -9.83
CA PRO A 97 2.02 21.44 -10.23
C PRO A 97 3.15 21.83 -9.28
N GLY A 98 4.37 22.01 -9.81
CA GLY A 98 5.55 22.39 -9.04
C GLY A 98 6.44 21.22 -8.60
N ASP A 99 6.03 19.97 -8.84
CA ASP A 99 6.93 18.82 -8.66
C ASP A 99 7.97 18.79 -9.79
N GLU A 100 9.21 18.41 -9.46
CA GLU A 100 10.25 18.19 -10.46
C GLU A 100 9.91 16.99 -11.36
N PRO A 101 10.13 17.11 -12.68
CA PRO A 101 9.88 16.01 -13.60
C PRO A 101 10.84 14.84 -13.35
N LEU A 102 10.44 13.64 -13.76
CA LEU A 102 11.32 12.47 -13.73
C LEU A 102 12.47 12.65 -14.73
N PRO A 103 13.69 12.16 -14.43
CA PRO A 103 14.72 12.00 -15.44
C PRO A 103 14.20 11.12 -16.58
N GLU A 104 14.40 11.51 -17.84
CA GLU A 104 13.93 10.75 -19.01
C GLU A 104 14.86 9.58 -19.37
N ASP A 105 15.42 8.92 -18.36
CA ASP A 105 16.40 7.84 -18.47
C ASP A 105 15.77 6.43 -18.55
N GLY A 106 14.43 6.35 -18.57
CA GLY A 106 13.71 5.09 -18.54
C GLY A 106 12.38 5.13 -19.29
N LEU A 107 11.92 3.94 -19.66
CA LEU A 107 10.67 3.73 -20.38
C LEU A 107 9.48 4.28 -19.60
N GLY A 108 8.75 5.20 -20.23
CA GLY A 108 7.55 5.81 -19.68
C GLY A 108 7.78 7.12 -18.94
N ASN A 109 9.03 7.52 -18.67
CA ASN A 109 9.32 8.69 -17.85
C ASN A 109 8.87 9.99 -18.55
N ARG A 110 9.16 10.12 -19.84
CA ARG A 110 8.70 11.27 -20.65
C ARG A 110 7.17 11.30 -20.74
N GLU A 111 6.56 10.17 -21.07
CA GLU A 111 5.09 10.09 -21.19
C GLU A 111 4.39 10.39 -19.85
N TYR A 112 5.00 10.00 -18.73
CA TYR A 112 4.54 10.36 -17.39
C TYR A 112 4.64 11.88 -17.14
N ASN A 113 5.79 12.50 -17.48
CA ASN A 113 6.03 13.93 -17.34
C ASN A 113 5.04 14.76 -18.19
N GLU A 114 4.78 14.32 -19.43
CA GLU A 114 3.88 14.97 -20.39
C GLU A 114 2.39 14.71 -20.11
N LYS A 115 2.07 13.91 -19.08
CA LYS A 115 0.69 13.50 -18.74
C LYS A 115 -0.02 12.83 -19.92
N HIS A 116 0.69 11.96 -20.64
CA HIS A 116 0.15 11.18 -21.75
C HIS A 116 -1.07 10.35 -21.31
N ALA A 117 -2.03 10.14 -22.21
CA ALA A 117 -3.30 9.46 -21.91
C ALA A 117 -3.12 8.06 -21.30
N ASP A 118 -2.09 7.31 -21.74
CA ASP A 118 -1.77 5.99 -21.20
C ASP A 118 -1.40 6.01 -19.70
N TYR A 119 -1.00 7.17 -19.18
CA TYR A 119 -0.65 7.41 -17.79
C TYR A 119 -1.78 8.07 -17.00
N GLU A 120 -3.00 8.14 -17.55
CA GLU A 120 -4.14 8.71 -16.83
C GLU A 120 -4.40 7.98 -15.50
N GLY A 121 -4.45 8.78 -14.43
CA GLY A 121 -4.58 8.31 -13.05
C GLY A 121 -3.33 7.64 -12.45
N TYR A 122 -2.22 7.48 -13.18
CA TYR A 122 -0.93 7.09 -12.59
C TYR A 122 -0.22 8.32 -12.03
N ASP A 123 -0.48 8.65 -10.77
CA ASP A 123 0.02 9.88 -10.11
C ASP A 123 1.27 9.67 -9.24
N TYR A 124 1.78 8.44 -9.15
CA TYR A 124 2.88 8.08 -8.25
C TYR A 124 3.93 7.25 -8.99
N ALA A 125 5.17 7.74 -9.04
CA ALA A 125 6.31 7.06 -9.63
C ALA A 125 7.35 6.70 -8.56
N TYR A 126 7.68 5.42 -8.43
CA TYR A 126 8.67 4.91 -7.48
C TYR A 126 9.96 4.57 -8.21
N ARG A 127 11.06 5.31 -7.93
CA ARG A 127 12.36 5.02 -8.53
C ARG A 127 12.83 3.66 -8.08
N ILE A 128 13.18 2.80 -9.02
CA ILE A 128 13.83 1.51 -8.74
C ILE A 128 15.33 1.80 -8.58
N LYS A 129 15.86 1.57 -7.38
CA LYS A 129 17.28 1.84 -7.09
C LYS A 129 18.19 0.69 -7.46
N GLU A 130 17.73 -0.52 -7.15
CA GLU A 130 18.49 -1.76 -7.28
C GLU A 130 17.50 -2.89 -7.57
N VAL A 131 18.00 -3.97 -8.15
CA VAL A 131 17.21 -5.18 -8.42
C VAL A 131 17.94 -6.37 -7.84
N TYR A 132 17.26 -7.12 -6.97
CA TYR A 132 17.77 -8.36 -6.39
C TYR A 132 16.92 -9.52 -6.87
N GLU A 133 17.54 -10.56 -7.39
CA GLU A 133 16.90 -11.84 -7.69
C GLU A 133 16.84 -12.70 -6.41
N ILE A 134 15.66 -13.27 -6.15
CA ILE A 134 15.43 -14.19 -5.03
C ILE A 134 16.32 -15.43 -5.18
N SER A 135 17.18 -15.64 -4.20
CA SER A 135 18.08 -16.79 -4.11
C SER A 135 17.44 -17.89 -3.26
N VAL A 136 16.72 -18.79 -3.93
CA VAL A 136 16.15 -20.01 -3.33
C VAL A 136 16.58 -21.24 -4.13
N GLU A 137 16.46 -22.41 -3.52
CA GLU A 137 16.80 -23.68 -4.16
C GLU A 137 16.10 -23.83 -5.53
N GLY A 138 16.87 -24.22 -6.55
CA GLY A 138 16.38 -24.37 -7.92
C GLY A 138 16.06 -23.07 -8.67
N ASN A 139 16.37 -21.90 -8.09
CA ASN A 139 16.17 -20.56 -8.68
C ASN A 139 14.74 -20.29 -9.21
N LYS A 140 13.72 -20.84 -8.54
CA LYS A 140 12.30 -20.70 -8.95
C LYS A 140 11.61 -19.49 -8.33
N GLY A 141 12.30 -18.74 -7.47
CA GLY A 141 11.69 -17.70 -6.64
C GLY A 141 10.76 -18.26 -5.55
N ILE A 142 10.13 -17.38 -4.79
CA ILE A 142 9.16 -17.74 -3.76
C ILE A 142 7.85 -18.10 -4.46
N THR A 143 7.62 -19.38 -4.68
CA THR A 143 6.45 -19.88 -5.43
C THR A 143 5.15 -19.59 -4.69
N TRP A 144 4.03 -19.58 -5.42
CA TRP A 144 2.70 -19.48 -4.81
C TRP A 144 2.46 -20.52 -3.70
N ALA A 145 2.91 -21.76 -3.89
CA ALA A 145 2.78 -22.81 -2.87
C ALA A 145 3.51 -22.41 -1.57
N MET A 146 4.76 -21.93 -1.66
CA MET A 146 5.52 -21.46 -0.49
C MET A 146 4.83 -20.27 0.21
N MET A 147 4.36 -19.29 -0.57
CA MET A 147 3.61 -18.15 -0.03
C MET A 147 2.35 -18.57 0.73
N ARG A 148 1.62 -19.56 0.21
CA ARG A 148 0.40 -20.07 0.82
C ARG A 148 0.70 -20.92 2.05
N ASP A 149 1.58 -21.90 1.90
CA ASP A 149 1.78 -22.99 2.86
C ASP A 149 2.71 -22.58 4.01
N GLU A 150 3.72 -21.74 3.75
CA GLU A 150 4.70 -21.30 4.76
C GLU A 150 4.39 -19.91 5.34
N HIS A 151 3.61 -19.09 4.63
CA HIS A 151 3.41 -17.68 4.97
C HIS A 151 1.95 -17.24 5.06
N GLY A 152 1.02 -18.19 4.94
CA GLY A 152 -0.41 -17.95 5.21
C GLY A 152 -1.09 -17.03 4.21
N MET A 153 -0.51 -16.82 3.02
CA MET A 153 -1.18 -16.06 1.97
C MET A 153 -2.39 -16.84 1.43
N LYS A 154 -3.56 -16.18 1.39
CA LYS A 154 -4.83 -16.84 1.01
C LYS A 154 -5.09 -16.84 -0.50
N ILE A 155 -4.53 -15.88 -1.21
CA ILE A 155 -4.64 -15.73 -2.66
C ILE A 155 -3.32 -15.30 -3.27
N ALA A 156 -3.06 -15.74 -4.50
CA ALA A 156 -1.93 -15.25 -5.27
C ALA A 156 -2.02 -13.72 -5.41
N PRO A 157 -0.89 -12.99 -5.38
CA PRO A 157 -0.88 -11.55 -5.58
C PRO A 157 -1.53 -11.16 -6.92
N ARG A 158 -2.55 -10.31 -6.86
CA ARG A 158 -3.24 -9.73 -8.03
C ARG A 158 -3.19 -8.20 -8.07
N GLY A 159 -2.66 -7.59 -7.01
CA GLY A 159 -2.60 -6.15 -6.80
C GLY A 159 -1.56 -5.85 -5.72
N ARG A 160 -1.75 -4.79 -4.93
CA ARG A 160 -0.86 -4.47 -3.80
C ARG A 160 -1.17 -5.32 -2.58
N VAL A 161 -0.18 -6.07 -2.11
CA VAL A 161 -0.26 -6.87 -0.87
C VAL A 161 0.92 -6.55 0.02
N THR A 162 0.75 -6.43 1.34
CA THR A 162 1.92 -6.29 2.24
C THR A 162 2.64 -7.61 2.37
N VAL A 163 3.96 -7.58 2.24
CA VAL A 163 4.80 -8.75 2.46
C VAL A 163 4.66 -9.19 3.92
N PRO A 164 4.24 -10.44 4.19
CA PRO A 164 4.22 -11.00 5.53
C PRO A 164 5.57 -10.88 6.26
N ASP A 165 5.55 -10.68 7.57
CA ASP A 165 6.76 -10.54 8.38
C ASP A 165 7.64 -11.79 8.30
N SER A 166 7.02 -12.98 8.25
CA SER A 166 7.69 -14.27 8.04
C SER A 166 8.49 -14.32 6.74
N MET A 167 7.96 -13.76 5.64
CA MET A 167 8.66 -13.70 4.36
C MET A 167 9.86 -12.77 4.43
N ARG A 168 9.74 -11.61 5.08
CA ARG A 168 10.86 -10.68 5.23
C ARG A 168 11.97 -11.27 6.10
N ALA A 169 11.61 -12.06 7.12
CA ALA A 169 12.56 -12.74 7.98
C ALA A 169 13.27 -13.90 7.26
N GLN A 170 12.54 -14.68 6.46
CA GLN A 170 13.09 -15.85 5.74
C GLN A 170 13.90 -15.45 4.50
N TYR A 171 13.50 -14.38 3.79
CA TYR A 171 14.15 -13.91 2.57
C TYR A 171 14.66 -12.48 2.73
N PRO A 172 15.62 -12.22 3.64
CA PRO A 172 16.18 -10.89 3.80
C PRO A 172 16.96 -10.48 2.54
N ILE A 173 16.87 -9.21 2.16
CA ILE A 173 17.50 -8.70 0.92
C ILE A 173 19.02 -8.92 0.90
N SER A 174 19.67 -8.93 2.07
CA SER A 174 21.11 -9.19 2.23
C SER A 174 21.55 -10.57 1.75
N ASN A 175 20.62 -11.52 1.63
CA ASN A 175 20.90 -12.88 1.21
C ASN A 175 20.51 -13.13 -0.26
N GLN A 176 20.09 -12.08 -0.97
CA GLN A 176 19.62 -12.17 -2.35
C GLN A 176 20.70 -11.68 -3.31
N ARG A 177 20.62 -12.13 -4.56
CA ARG A 177 21.63 -11.81 -5.57
C ARG A 177 21.30 -10.47 -6.23
N LYS A 178 22.12 -9.45 -6.04
CA LYS A 178 21.99 -8.19 -6.78
C LYS A 178 22.27 -8.42 -8.26
N VAL A 179 21.39 -7.94 -9.13
CA VAL A 179 21.47 -8.06 -10.61
C VAL A 179 21.49 -6.70 -11.32
N LEU A 180 21.06 -5.64 -10.64
CA LEU A 180 21.20 -4.24 -11.05
C LEU A 180 21.46 -3.39 -9.80
#